data_AF-A0A1B1C8A2-F1
#
_entry.id   AF-A0A1B1C8A2-F1
#
_cell.length_a   1.000
_cell.length_b   1.000
_cell.length_c   1.000
_cell.angle_alpha   90.00
_cell.angle_beta   90.00
_cell.angle_gamma   90.00
#
_symmetry.space_group_name_H-M   'P 1'
#
loop_
_entity.id
_entity.type
_entity.pdbx_description
1 polymer ?
#
loop_
_entity_poly.entity_id
_entity_poly.type
_entity_poly.pdbx_seq_one_letter_code
_entity_poly.pdbx_strand_id
1 'polypeptide(L)'
;MDEGVTAVRRQFPARIKAIDDLSARSEDFREICRDFADAQSALQKWNVSTDPKRDERVVEYQELIAELSKEIEGALDASVSRTAR
;
A
#
# COMPACT_ATOMS: atom_id res chain seq x y z
N MET A 1 0.71 -2.15 -16.13
CA MET A 1 0.24 -1.47 -14.90
C MET A 1 1.29 -1.69 -13.83
N ASP A 2 1.56 -0.69 -13.01
CA ASP A 2 2.49 -0.80 -11.87
C ASP A 2 2.01 -1.88 -10.89
N GLU A 3 2.91 -2.77 -10.46
CA GLU A 3 2.59 -3.88 -9.56
C GLU A 3 2.12 -3.37 -8.19
N GLY A 4 2.68 -2.24 -7.73
CA GLY A 4 2.26 -1.56 -6.51
C GLY A 4 0.80 -1.11 -6.57
N VAL A 5 0.43 -0.43 -7.66
CA VAL A 5 -0.97 0.02 -7.88
C VAL A 5 -1.92 -1.17 -7.92
N THR A 6 -1.50 -2.28 -8.50
CA THR A 6 -2.30 -3.52 -8.54
C THR A 6 -2.50 -4.10 -7.14
N ALA A 7 -1.48 -4.10 -6.29
CA ALA A 7 -1.58 -4.56 -4.90
C ALA A 7 -2.55 -3.69 -4.09
N VAL A 8 -2.45 -2.36 -4.22
CA VAL A 8 -3.34 -1.41 -3.53
C VAL A 8 -4.79 -1.58 -3.99
N ARG A 9 -5.06 -1.79 -5.29
CA ARG A 9 -6.43 -2.09 -5.78
C ARG A 9 -7.04 -3.34 -5.16
N ARG A 10 -6.25 -4.38 -4.94
CA ARG A 10 -6.72 -5.63 -4.28
C ARG A 10 -7.08 -5.37 -2.82
N GLN A 11 -6.32 -4.52 -2.14
CA GLN A 11 -6.58 -4.13 -0.75
C GLN A 11 -7.81 -3.21 -0.62
N PHE A 12 -8.00 -2.28 -1.55
CA PHE A 12 -9.06 -1.26 -1.51
C PHE A 12 -10.00 -1.35 -2.72
N PRO A 13 -10.77 -2.44 -2.88
CA PRO A 13 -11.59 -2.66 -4.07
C PRO A 13 -12.68 -1.60 -4.27
N ALA A 14 -13.18 -1.01 -3.18
CA ALA A 14 -14.17 0.07 -3.24
C ALA A 14 -13.61 1.41 -3.78
N ARG A 15 -12.28 1.55 -3.85
CA ARG A 15 -11.60 2.80 -4.22
C ARG A 15 -10.80 2.71 -5.53
N ILE A 16 -10.99 1.65 -6.33
CA ILE A 16 -10.22 1.40 -7.57
C ILE A 16 -10.19 2.63 -8.49
N LYS A 17 -11.33 3.27 -8.76
CA LYS A 17 -11.35 4.47 -9.63
C LYS A 17 -10.49 5.61 -9.07
N ALA A 18 -10.55 5.86 -7.76
CA ALA A 18 -9.75 6.91 -7.13
C ALA A 18 -8.25 6.58 -7.16
N ILE A 19 -7.89 5.31 -6.96
CA ILE A 19 -6.52 4.80 -7.09
C ILE A 19 -6.01 5.00 -8.52
N ASP A 20 -6.82 4.70 -9.52
CA ASP A 20 -6.46 4.84 -10.95
C ASP A 20 -6.23 6.30 -11.31
N ASP A 21 -7.19 7.15 -10.94
CA ASP A 21 -7.14 8.57 -11.25
C ASP A 21 -5.93 9.22 -10.53
N LEU A 22 -5.66 8.86 -9.26
CA LEU A 22 -4.54 9.44 -8.49
C LEU A 22 -3.18 8.90 -8.95
N SER A 23 -3.05 7.59 -9.16
CA SER A 23 -1.82 6.97 -9.64
C SER A 23 -1.43 7.41 -11.06
N ALA A 24 -2.38 7.84 -11.89
CA ALA A 24 -2.06 8.42 -13.20
C ALA A 24 -1.31 9.77 -13.09
N ARG A 25 -1.55 10.54 -12.01
CA ARG A 25 -1.08 11.94 -11.90
C ARG A 25 -0.14 12.24 -10.74
N SER A 26 0.08 11.31 -9.81
CA SER A 26 0.93 11.51 -8.64
C SER A 26 1.99 10.41 -8.57
N GLU A 27 3.25 10.80 -8.72
CA GLU A 27 4.38 9.89 -8.55
C GLU A 27 4.56 9.46 -7.11
N ASP A 28 4.45 10.40 -6.16
CA ASP A 28 4.47 10.14 -4.72
C ASP A 28 3.45 9.06 -4.33
N PHE A 29 2.22 9.12 -4.85
CA PHE A 29 1.23 8.09 -4.58
C PHE A 29 1.62 6.72 -5.17
N ARG A 30 2.27 6.69 -6.34
CA ARG A 30 2.79 5.44 -6.90
C ARG A 30 3.93 4.88 -6.06
N GLU A 31 4.76 5.72 -5.46
CA GLU A 31 5.82 5.30 -4.54
C GLU A 31 5.25 4.62 -3.30
N ILE A 32 4.25 5.23 -2.65
CA ILE A 32 3.54 4.62 -1.51
C ILE A 32 2.91 3.27 -1.92
N CYS A 33 2.35 3.16 -3.14
CA CYS A 33 1.80 1.91 -3.64
C CYS A 33 2.87 0.81 -3.80
N ARG A 34 4.09 1.17 -4.23
CA ARG A 34 5.22 0.23 -4.37
C ARG A 34 5.70 -0.23 -3.00
N ASP A 35 5.90 0.69 -2.06
CA ASP A 35 6.32 0.36 -0.70
C ASP A 35 5.32 -0.59 -0.03
N PHE A 36 4.02 -0.35 -0.23
CA PHE A 36 2.96 -1.21 0.26
C PHE A 36 3.00 -2.64 -0.33
N ALA A 37 3.32 -2.78 -1.62
CA ALA A 37 3.46 -4.08 -2.26
C ALA A 37 4.74 -4.81 -1.82
N ASP A 38 5.83 -4.07 -1.65
CA ASP A 38 7.10 -4.61 -1.18
C ASP A 38 7.00 -5.10 0.27
N ALA A 39 6.34 -4.33 1.14
CA ALA A 39 6.08 -4.72 2.52
C ALA A 39 5.21 -5.98 2.61
N GLN A 40 4.14 -6.09 1.82
CA GLN A 40 3.34 -7.32 1.75
C GLN A 40 4.15 -8.52 1.26
N SER A 41 4.97 -8.33 0.23
CA SER A 41 5.81 -9.39 -0.32
C SER A 41 6.86 -9.84 0.70
N ALA A 42 7.45 -8.91 1.45
CA ALA A 42 8.36 -9.21 2.55
C ALA A 42 7.66 -9.96 3.68
N LEU A 43 6.45 -9.53 4.09
CA LEU A 43 5.66 -10.22 5.11
C LEU A 43 5.36 -11.67 4.71
N GLN A 44 4.99 -11.92 3.46
CA GLN A 44 4.76 -13.28 2.95
C GLN A 44 6.02 -14.14 3.04
N LYS A 45 7.20 -13.59 2.71
CA LYS A 45 8.49 -14.29 2.85
C LYS A 45 8.81 -14.60 4.31
N TRP A 46 8.60 -13.64 5.21
CA TRP A 46 8.86 -13.85 6.64
C TRP A 46 7.91 -14.86 7.28
N ASN A 47 6.63 -14.89 6.87
CA ASN A 47 5.66 -15.84 7.39
C ASN A 47 6.06 -17.31 7.19
N VAL A 48 6.82 -17.62 6.15
CA VAL A 48 7.31 -18.99 5.86
C VAL A 48 8.80 -19.19 6.18
N SER A 49 9.46 -18.17 6.76
CA SER A 49 10.87 -18.25 7.12
C SER A 49 11.12 -19.16 8.31
N THR A 50 12.30 -19.76 8.38
CA THR A 50 12.77 -20.49 9.58
C THR A 50 13.77 -19.67 10.40
N ASP A 51 13.99 -18.41 10.02
CA ASP A 51 14.91 -17.52 10.70
C ASP A 51 14.41 -17.19 12.13
N PRO A 52 15.29 -17.19 13.15
CA PRO A 52 14.91 -16.86 14.53
C PRO A 52 14.25 -15.49 14.71
N LYS A 53 14.50 -14.53 13.80
CA LYS A 53 13.89 -13.20 13.80
C LYS A 53 12.54 -13.14 13.09
N ARG A 54 12.02 -14.27 12.60
CA ARG A 54 10.75 -14.32 11.86
C ARG A 54 9.64 -13.55 12.58
N ASP A 55 9.39 -13.87 13.84
CA ASP A 55 8.23 -13.32 14.55
C ASP A 55 8.38 -11.81 14.75
N GLU A 56 9.58 -11.32 15.04
CA GLU A 56 9.91 -9.89 15.12
C GLU A 56 9.68 -9.19 13.77
N ARG A 57 10.19 -9.76 12.67
CA ARG A 57 10.03 -9.19 11.33
C ARG A 57 8.57 -9.21 10.88
N VAL A 58 7.82 -10.26 11.19
CA VAL A 58 6.38 -10.35 10.89
C VAL A 58 5.63 -9.19 11.55
N VAL A 59 5.90 -8.91 12.83
CA VAL A 59 5.28 -7.78 13.54
C VAL A 59 5.66 -6.45 12.88
N GLU A 60 6.95 -6.21 12.61
CA GLU A 60 7.40 -4.97 11.97
C GLU A 60 6.73 -4.74 10.61
N TYR A 61 6.67 -5.76 9.75
CA TYR A 61 6.04 -5.61 8.43
C TYR A 61 4.52 -5.46 8.53
N GLN A 62 3.85 -6.06 9.53
CA GLN A 62 2.43 -5.82 9.79
C GLN A 62 2.17 -4.36 10.19
N GLU A 63 3.00 -3.80 11.08
CA GLU A 63 2.92 -2.40 11.48
C GLU A 63 3.17 -1.47 10.28
N LEU A 64 4.21 -1.74 9.49
CA LEU A 64 4.51 -0.97 8.27
C LEU A 64 3.36 -0.99 7.26
N ILE A 65 2.76 -2.17 7.01
CA ILE A 65 1.60 -2.31 6.12
C ILE A 65 0.41 -1.50 6.66
N ALA A 66 0.20 -1.48 7.98
CA ALA A 66 -0.87 -0.71 8.59
C ALA A 66 -0.66 0.81 8.43
N GLU A 67 0.56 1.30 8.62
CA GLU A 67 0.88 2.72 8.40
C GLU A 67 0.75 3.13 6.92
N LEU A 68 1.33 2.33 6.01
CA LEU A 68 1.19 2.57 4.56
C LEU A 68 -0.28 2.54 4.11
N SER A 69 -1.10 1.68 4.71
CA SER A 69 -2.55 1.65 4.45
C SER A 69 -3.22 2.98 4.82
N LYS A 70 -2.87 3.56 5.98
CA LYS A 70 -3.40 4.86 6.42
C LYS A 70 -2.92 5.99 5.51
N GLU A 71 -1.67 5.96 5.07
CA GLU A 71 -1.14 6.95 4.12
C GLU A 71 -1.88 6.90 2.77
N ILE A 72 -2.14 5.69 2.26
CA ILE A 72 -2.94 5.49 1.05
C ILE A 72 -4.35 6.04 1.23
N GLU A 73 -5.03 5.70 2.33
CA GLU A 73 -6.37 6.21 2.63
C GLU A 73 -6.39 7.75 2.70
N GLY A 74 -5.44 8.35 3.42
CA GLY A 74 -5.30 9.80 3.52
C GLY A 74 -5.03 10.48 2.17
N ALA A 75 -4.15 9.90 1.35
CA ALA A 75 -3.88 10.40 0.00
C ALA A 75 -5.12 10.36 -0.90
N LEU A 76 -5.90 9.27 -0.81
CA LEU A 76 -7.16 9.11 -1.53
C LEU A 76 -8.22 10.12 -1.06
N ASP A 77 -8.40 10.30 0.24
CA ASP A 77 -9.37 11.25 0.80
C ASP A 77 -9.02 12.70 0.45
N ALA A 78 -7.72 13.05 0.52
CA ALA A 78 -7.23 14.35 0.10
C ALA A 78 -7.39 14.57 -1.41
N SER A 79 -7.35 13.51 -2.21
CA SER A 79 -7.57 13.60 -3.66
C SER A 79 -9.04 13.88 -4.01
N VAL A 80 -9.99 13.29 -3.28
CA VAL A 80 -11.44 13.50 -3.47
C VAL A 80 -11.82 14.93 -3.05
N SER A 81 -11.28 15.40 -1.93
CA SER A 81 -11.54 16.75 -1.42
C SER A 81 -11.08 17.86 -2.37
N ARG A 82 -10.06 17.59 -3.21
CA ARG A 82 -9.58 18.53 -4.24
C ARG A 82 -10.43 18.55 -5.51
N THR A 83 -11.15 17.47 -5.80
CA THR A 83 -12.05 17.36 -6.97
C THR A 83 -13.45 17.93 -6.68
N ALA A 84 -13.88 17.95 -5.42
CA ALA A 84 -15.18 18.48 -5.00
C ALA A 84 -15.23 20.01 -4.84
N ARG A 85 -14.13 20.72 -5.12
CA ARG A 85 -13.98 22.17 -4.99
C ARG A 85 -13.90 22.83 -6.35
#